data_AF-A0A5C1H7R1-F1
#
_entry.id   AF-A0A5C1H7R1-F1
#
_cell.length_a   1.000
_cell.length_b   1.000
_cell.length_c   1.000
_cell.angle_alpha   90.00
_cell.angle_beta   90.00
_cell.angle_gamma   90.00
#
_symmetry.space_group_name_H-M   'P 1'
#
loop_
_entity.id
_entity.type
_entity.pdbx_description
1 polymer ?
#
loop_
_entity_poly.entity_id
_entity_poly.type
_entity_poly.pdbx_seq_one_letter_code
_entity_poly.pdbx_strand_id
1 'polypeptide(L)' 'MIAFYKNKKNSKSKIIKLFKVKFLSNINTIGLYDSKKKFLYYKPKYISSSLKLGHKISKNLIKVLLKDLK' A
#
# COMPACT_ATOMS: atom_id res chain seq x y z
N MET A 1 8.89 -3.33 -4.04
CA MET A 1 8.52 -3.44 -2.61
C MET A 1 7.18 -2.76 -2.45
N ILE A 2 6.19 -3.50 -1.96
CA ILE A 2 4.84 -2.98 -1.72
C ILE A 2 4.88 -2.16 -0.43
N ALA A 3 4.51 -0.89 -0.49
CA ALA A 3 4.64 0.01 0.65
C ALA A 3 3.65 1.17 0.63
N PHE A 4 3.56 1.84 1.78
CA PHE A 4 2.90 3.14 1.87
C PHE A 4 3.81 4.25 1.35
N TYR A 5 3.25 5.09 0.50
CA TYR A 5 3.87 6.28 -0.05
C TYR A 5 3.01 7.50 0.29
N LYS A 6 3.63 8.58 0.77
CA LYS A 6 2.92 9.85 0.92
C LYS A 6 2.64 10.43 -0.46
N ASN A 7 1.42 10.93 -0.69
CA ASN A 7 1.09 11.61 -1.94
C ASN A 7 1.75 13.00 -2.03
N LYS A 8 1.76 13.74 -0.91
CA LYS A 8 2.48 15.02 -0.72
C LYS A 8 3.25 14.97 0.61
N LYS A 9 4.32 15.76 0.75
CA LYS A 9 5.21 15.78 1.94
C LYS A 9 4.43 15.89 3.28
N ASN A 10 3.38 16.72 3.29
CA ASN A 10 2.51 16.98 4.45
C ASN A 10 1.14 16.27 4.39
N SER A 11 0.94 15.33 3.47
CA SER A 11 -0.33 14.63 3.36
C SER A 11 -0.53 13.63 4.52
N LYS A 12 -1.74 13.66 5.08
CA LYS A 12 -2.20 12.71 6.11
C LYS A 12 -2.65 11.37 5.50
N SER A 13 -3.05 11.39 4.23
CA SER A 13 -3.33 10.18 3.45
C SER A 13 -2.05 9.57 2.88
N LYS A 14 -1.95 8.25 2.94
CA LYS A 14 -0.90 7.47 2.30
C LYS A 14 -1.52 6.60 1.20
N ILE A 15 -0.78 6.42 0.13
CA ILE A 15 -1.14 5.57 -1.00
C ILE A 15 -0.37 4.27 -0.86
N ILE A 16 -1.01 3.13 -1.08
CA ILE A 16 -0.33 1.84 -1.19
C ILE A 16 0.09 1.68 -2.65
N LYS A 17 1.39 1.58 -2.89
CA LYS A 17 1.91 1.27 -4.22
C LYS A 17 2.64 -0.06 -4.22
N LEU A 18 2.54 -0.78 -5.33
CA LEU A 18 3.29 -2.03 -5.55
C LEU A 18 4.78 -1.78 -5.74
N PHE A 19 5.11 -0.68 -6.43
CA PHE A 19 6.47 -0.30 -6.77
C PHE A 19 6.73 1.18 -6.46
N LYS A 20 7.97 1.49 -6.07
CA LYS A 20 8.42 2.87 -5.76
C LYS A 20 8.37 3.78 -6.99
N VAL A 21 8.71 3.23 -8.16
CA VAL A 21 8.83 3.96 -9.43
C VAL A 21 7.57 3.70 -10.28
N LYS A 22 7.09 4.74 -10.98
CA LYS A 22 6.04 4.63 -12.01
C LYS A 22 6.62 3.83 -13.18
N PHE A 23 6.55 2.51 -13.12
CA PHE A 23 6.91 1.68 -14.27
C PHE A 23 5.71 1.67 -15.22
N LEU A 24 5.69 2.61 -16.18
CA LEU A 24 4.88 2.79 -17.40
C LEU A 24 3.38 2.41 -17.45
N SER A 25 2.77 1.83 -16.42
CA SER A 25 1.39 1.37 -16.41
C SER A 25 0.60 1.99 -15.26
N ASN A 26 -0.66 2.30 -15.52
CA ASN A 26 -1.58 2.99 -14.60
C ASN A 26 -1.91 2.22 -13.31
N ILE A 27 -1.39 0.99 -13.11
CA ILE A 27 -1.78 0.08 -12.03
C ILE A 27 -0.66 -0.07 -10.98
N ASN A 28 0.00 1.04 -10.63
CA ASN A 28 0.97 1.00 -9.53
C ASN A 28 0.32 1.27 -8.16
N THR A 29 -0.82 1.95 -8.14
CA THR A 29 -1.59 2.26 -6.93
C THR A 29 -2.64 1.18 -6.68
N ILE A 30 -2.56 0.52 -5.53
CA ILE A 30 -3.45 -0.59 -5.16
C ILE A 30 -4.33 -0.30 -3.96
N GLY A 31 -4.17 0.87 -3.33
CA GLY A 31 -4.99 1.25 -2.19
C GLY A 31 -4.59 2.60 -1.58
N LEU A 32 -5.34 2.97 -0.56
CA LEU A 32 -5.22 4.18 0.23
C LEU A 32 -5.32 3.84 1.71
N TYR A 33 -4.61 4.61 2.53
CA TYR A 33 -4.72 4.56 3.98
C TYR A 33 -4.86 5.98 4.51
N ASP A 34 -5.94 6.22 5.25
CA ASP A 34 -6.14 7.45 5.99
C ASP A 34 -5.77 7.23 7.46
N SER A 35 -4.66 7.82 7.89
CA SER A 35 -4.20 7.67 9.28
C SER A 35 -5.06 8.38 10.31
N LYS A 36 -5.87 9.38 9.92
CA LYS A 36 -6.77 10.08 10.85
C LYS A 36 -7.99 9.23 11.16
N LYS A 37 -8.61 8.71 10.10
CA LYS A 37 -9.80 7.86 10.19
C LYS A 37 -9.47 6.40 10.53
N LYS A 38 -8.17 6.06 10.58
CA LYS A 38 -7.66 4.68 10.70
C LYS A 38 -8.29 3.73 9.67
N PHE A 39 -8.59 4.27 8.49
CA PHE A 39 -9.32 3.56 7.45
C PHE A 39 -8.35 3.09 6.36
N LEU A 40 -8.44 1.81 6.01
CA LEU A 40 -7.63 1.18 4.99
C LEU A 40 -8.54 0.71 3.85
N TYR A 41 -8.25 1.15 2.63
CA TYR A 41 -8.90 0.65 1.42
C TYR A 41 -7.85 0.10 0.48
N TYR A 42 -7.94 -1.16 0.11
CA TYR A 42 -6.95 -1.79 -0.76
C TYR A 42 -7.54 -2.92 -1.58
N LYS A 43 -6.88 -3.24 -2.70
CA LYS A 43 -7.25 -4.34 -3.58
C LYS A 43 -6.40 -5.58 -3.23
N PRO A 44 -6.91 -6.56 -2.46
CA PRO A 44 -6.12 -7.68 -1.93
C PRO A 44 -5.50 -8.56 -3.02
N LYS A 45 -6.18 -8.70 -4.18
CA LYS A 45 -5.69 -9.45 -5.35
C LYS A 45 -4.26 -9.03 -5.73
N TYR A 46 -3.98 -7.73 -5.75
CA TYR A 46 -2.66 -7.23 -6.15
C TYR A 46 -1.59 -7.47 -5.10
N ILE A 47 -1.95 -7.40 -3.81
CA ILE A 47 -1.00 -7.73 -2.73
C ILE A 47 -0.63 -9.20 -2.82
N SER A 48 -1.62 -10.08 -2.98
CA SER A 48 -1.41 -11.53 -3.12
C SER A 48 -0.55 -11.85 -4.36
N SER A 49 -0.90 -11.32 -5.53
CA SER A 49 -0.12 -11.52 -6.76
C SER A 49 1.33 -11.04 -6.60
N SER A 50 1.55 -9.87 -6.01
CA SER A 50 2.90 -9.35 -5.84
C SER A 50 3.73 -10.13 -4.80
N LEU A 51 3.09 -10.66 -3.76
CA LEU A 51 3.76 -11.57 -2.82
C LEU A 51 4.16 -12.90 -3.50
N LYS A 52 3.28 -13.47 -4.34
CA LYS A 52 3.58 -14.68 -5.13
C LYS A 52 4.77 -14.47 -6.08
N LEU A 53 4.93 -13.26 -6.61
CA LEU A 53 6.08 -12.86 -7.44
C LEU A 53 7.36 -12.57 -6.63
N GLY A 54 7.38 -12.83 -5.31
CA GLY A 54 8.54 -12.63 -4.46
C GLY A 54 8.79 -11.17 -4.04
N HIS A 55 7.84 -10.26 -4.29
CA HIS A 55 8.01 -8.87 -3.86
C HIS A 55 7.86 -8.73 -2.35
N LYS A 56 8.83 -8.06 -1.73
CA LYS A 56 8.80 -7.73 -0.31
C LYS A 56 7.71 -6.71 0.01
N ILE A 57 7.06 -6.86 1.16
CA ILE A 57 6.14 -5.89 1.77
C ILE A 57 6.89 -5.07 2.83
N SER A 58 6.59 -3.78 2.94
CA SER A 58 7.13 -2.94 4.02
C SER A 58 6.55 -3.31 5.39
N LYS A 59 7.37 -3.31 6.44
CA LYS A 59 6.95 -3.60 7.84
C LYS A 59 5.77 -2.73 8.29
N ASN A 60 5.71 -1.47 7.84
CA ASN A 60 4.64 -0.55 8.21
C ASN A 60 3.29 -0.92 7.58
N LEU A 61 3.31 -1.47 6.36
CA LEU A 61 2.11 -1.97 5.69
C LEU A 61 1.57 -3.22 6.39
N ILE A 62 2.44 -4.16 6.80
CA ILE A 62 2.06 -5.35 7.59
C ILE A 62 1.36 -4.92 8.88
N LYS A 63 1.93 -3.97 9.63
CA LYS A 63 1.35 -3.49 10.89
C LYS A 63 -0.05 -2.92 10.71
N VAL A 64 -0.33 -2.24 9.59
CA VAL A 64 -1.67 -1.68 9.34
C VAL A 64 -2.64 -2.77 8.88
N LEU A 65 -2.21 -3.67 8.00
CA LEU A 65 -3.04 -4.82 7.57
C LEU A 65 -3.45 -5.71 8.76
N LEU A 66 -2.52 -5.99 9.68
CA LEU A 66 -2.81 -6.77 10.88
C LEU A 66 -3.76 -6.07 11.86
N LYS A 67 -3.81 -4.73 11.86
CA LYS A 67 -4.75 -3.98 12.70
C LYS A 67 -6.18 -4.00 12.17
N ASP A 68 -6.32 -4.14 10.86
CA ASP A 68 -7.61 -4.17 10.16
C ASP A 68 -8.28 -5.55 10.20
N LEU A 69 -7.52 -6.60 10.52
CA LEU A 69 -7.97 -8.00 10.65
C LEU A 69 -8.55 -8.35 12.03
N LYS A 70 -8.55 -7.41 12.98
CA LYS A 70 -9.12 -7.56 14.32
C LYS A 70 -10.52 -6.98 14.36
#